data_AF-A0A6M0CBD0-F1
#
_entry.id   AF-A0A6M0CBD0-F1
#
_cell.length_a   1.000
_cell.length_b   1.000
_cell.length_c   1.000
_cell.angle_alpha   90.00
_cell.angle_beta   90.00
_cell.angle_gamma   90.00
#
_symmetry.space_group_name_H-M   'P 1'
#
loop_
_entity.id
_entity.type
_entity.pdbx_description
1 polymer ?
#
loop_
_entity_poly.entity_id
_entity_poly.type
_entity_poly.pdbx_seq_one_letter_code
_entity_poly.pdbx_strand_id
1 'polypeptide(L)'
;IHNVLPNYKAIFLYRNAEDYVKSAMRAFAFMSSILPTIKENIERYSKAIPLLKDYSNYIDFTDLNAIDLYTTMWLSVMQRYLYLYKKGVPACAIRYEDLVANPQSIVTSIVQYCGLPISEVDNACKAFTKDSQSGSNLSQENTRNNQIDKPNIVDIRQKIYRLLEKHPEIQTPDFIVPGTLGYDK
;
A
#
# COMPACT_ATOMS: atom_id res chain seq x y z
N ILE A 1 -12.89 -6.70 13.68
CA ILE A 1 -12.44 -5.56 14.52
C ILE A 1 -13.60 -4.62 14.78
N HIS A 2 -14.16 -3.92 13.79
CA HIS A 2 -15.29 -3.01 13.99
C HIS A 2 -16.46 -3.59 14.80
N ASN A 3 -16.90 -4.81 14.47
CA ASN A 3 -18.01 -5.47 15.16
C ASN A 3 -17.72 -5.81 16.65
N VAL A 4 -16.44 -5.87 17.04
CA VAL A 4 -16.02 -6.24 18.41
C VAL A 4 -15.57 -5.00 19.20
N LEU A 5 -15.07 -3.97 18.52
CA LEU A 5 -14.61 -2.71 19.08
C LEU A 5 -15.26 -1.55 18.30
N PRO A 6 -16.53 -1.21 18.56
CA PRO A 6 -17.25 -0.23 17.75
C PRO A 6 -16.62 1.17 17.77
N ASN A 7 -15.92 1.52 18.86
CA ASN A 7 -15.28 2.81 19.05
C ASN A 7 -13.83 2.87 18.55
N TYR A 8 -13.31 1.81 17.93
CA TYR A 8 -11.95 1.84 17.39
C TYR A 8 -11.82 2.91 16.29
N LYS A 9 -10.66 3.56 16.24
CA LYS A 9 -10.32 4.54 15.21
C LYS A 9 -9.41 3.86 14.19
N ALA A 10 -9.92 3.64 12.98
CA ALA A 10 -9.13 3.10 11.89
C ALA A 10 -8.42 4.22 11.12
N ILE A 11 -7.15 4.02 10.81
CA ILE A 11 -6.38 4.84 9.88
C ILE A 11 -6.04 3.94 8.69
N PHE A 12 -6.25 4.45 7.47
CA PHE A 12 -5.88 3.79 6.24
C PHE A 12 -4.80 4.62 5.53
N LEU A 13 -3.54 4.24 5.73
CA LEU A 13 -2.41 4.84 5.02
C LEU A 13 -2.17 4.10 3.70
N TYR A 14 -2.22 4.82 2.60
CA TYR A 14 -1.95 4.30 1.26
C TYR A 14 -1.01 5.23 0.50
N ARG A 15 -0.54 4.80 -0.67
CA ARG A 15 0.39 5.57 -1.51
C ARG A 15 0.22 5.19 -2.97
N ASN A 16 0.87 5.95 -3.85
CA ASN A 16 0.94 5.66 -5.28
C ASN A 16 1.40 4.22 -5.57
N ALA A 17 0.74 3.53 -6.49
CA ALA A 17 1.03 2.14 -6.82
C ALA A 17 2.44 1.94 -7.38
N GLU A 18 2.97 2.86 -8.19
CA GLU A 18 4.32 2.74 -8.74
C GLU A 18 5.38 2.81 -7.64
N ASP A 19 5.26 3.77 -6.74
CA ASP A 19 6.19 3.93 -5.62
C ASP A 19 6.03 2.79 -4.62
N TYR A 20 4.81 2.26 -4.50
CA TYR A 20 4.55 1.02 -3.78
C TYR A 20 5.32 -0.17 -4.34
N VAL A 21 5.12 -0.48 -5.62
CA VAL A 21 5.74 -1.63 -6.27
C VAL A 21 7.26 -1.52 -6.23
N LYS A 22 7.83 -0.35 -6.58
CA LYS A 22 9.29 -0.14 -6.54
C LYS A 22 9.87 -0.40 -5.15
N SER A 23 9.17 0.03 -4.10
CA SER A 23 9.62 -0.17 -2.72
C SER A 23 9.38 -1.60 -2.24
N ALA A 24 8.28 -2.24 -2.63
CA ALA A 24 7.99 -3.62 -2.29
C ALA A 24 9.00 -4.59 -2.93
N MET A 25 9.38 -4.37 -4.18
CA MET A 25 10.44 -5.13 -4.85
C MET A 25 11.75 -5.12 -4.04
N ARG A 26 12.19 -3.95 -3.56
CA ARG A 26 13.42 -3.83 -2.76
C ARG A 26 13.31 -4.49 -1.39
N ALA A 27 12.16 -4.34 -0.73
CA ALA A 27 11.91 -4.85 0.61
C ALA A 27 11.68 -6.37 0.65
N PHE A 28 11.10 -6.92 -0.41
CA PHE A 28 10.62 -8.31 -0.46
C PHE A 28 11.15 -9.06 -1.68
N ALA A 29 12.38 -8.79 -2.12
CA ALA A 29 12.98 -9.38 -3.31
C ALA A 29 12.82 -10.92 -3.43
N PHE A 30 12.73 -11.63 -2.30
CA PHE A 30 12.48 -13.07 -2.26
C PHE A 30 11.11 -13.50 -2.84
N MET A 31 10.15 -12.60 -3.00
CA MET A 31 8.81 -12.95 -3.48
C MET A 31 8.84 -13.53 -4.91
N SER A 32 9.80 -13.10 -5.74
CA SER A 32 9.92 -13.63 -7.11
C SER A 32 10.28 -15.11 -7.14
N SER A 33 11.11 -15.58 -6.20
CA SER A 33 11.50 -16.99 -6.14
C SER A 33 10.36 -17.93 -5.70
N ILE A 34 9.32 -17.39 -5.05
CA ILE A 34 8.16 -18.17 -4.59
C ILE A 34 6.94 -18.02 -5.50
N LEU A 35 7.02 -17.28 -6.62
CA LEU A 35 5.90 -17.13 -7.56
C LEU A 35 5.33 -18.46 -8.07
N PRO A 36 6.14 -19.48 -8.42
CA PRO A 36 5.62 -20.79 -8.82
C PRO A 36 4.80 -21.45 -7.70
N THR A 37 5.29 -21.39 -6.46
CA THR A 37 4.58 -21.90 -5.29
C THR A 37 3.25 -21.16 -5.06
N ILE A 38 3.23 -19.84 -5.26
CA ILE A 38 2.00 -19.04 -5.17
C ILE A 38 1.00 -19.50 -6.23
N LYS A 39 1.44 -19.71 -7.47
CA LYS A 39 0.60 -20.20 -8.57
C LYS A 39 -0.03 -21.56 -8.25
N GLU A 40 0.77 -22.50 -7.76
CA GLU A 40 0.30 -23.85 -7.38
C GLU A 40 -0.67 -23.83 -6.19
N ASN A 41 -0.57 -22.81 -5.32
CA ASN A 41 -1.34 -22.70 -4.08
C ASN A 41 -2.27 -21.48 -4.07
N ILE A 42 -2.81 -21.10 -5.24
CA ILE A 42 -3.47 -19.81 -5.41
C ILE A 42 -4.64 -19.57 -4.44
N GLU A 43 -5.42 -20.61 -4.14
CA GLU A 43 -6.53 -20.55 -3.17
C GLU A 43 -6.06 -20.19 -1.77
N ARG A 44 -4.90 -20.71 -1.35
CA ARG A 44 -4.32 -20.44 -0.03
C ARG A 44 -3.87 -19.00 0.07
N TYR A 45 -3.14 -18.51 -0.94
CA TYR A 45 -2.61 -17.14 -0.94
C TYR A 45 -3.71 -16.09 -1.17
N SER A 46 -4.80 -16.45 -1.85
CA SER A 46 -5.94 -15.54 -2.07
C SER A 46 -6.66 -15.15 -0.77
N LYS A 47 -6.48 -15.90 0.32
CA LYS A 47 -6.98 -15.50 1.65
C LYS A 47 -6.30 -14.24 2.18
N ALA A 48 -5.03 -14.04 1.85
CA ALA A 48 -4.25 -12.86 2.23
C ALA A 48 -4.27 -11.78 1.13
N ILE A 49 -4.38 -12.20 -0.14
CA ILE A 49 -4.41 -11.33 -1.32
C ILE A 49 -5.73 -11.57 -2.07
N PRO A 50 -6.85 -10.96 -1.64
CA PRO A 50 -8.18 -11.24 -2.18
C PRO A 50 -8.32 -11.28 -3.69
N LEU A 51 -7.61 -10.41 -4.42
CA LEU A 51 -7.70 -10.37 -5.90
C LEU A 51 -6.80 -11.37 -6.61
N LEU A 52 -5.95 -12.11 -5.91
CA LEU A 52 -4.95 -12.98 -6.53
C LEU A 52 -5.58 -14.02 -7.46
N LYS A 53 -6.66 -14.69 -7.02
CA LYS A 53 -7.36 -15.68 -7.82
C LYS A 53 -7.98 -15.05 -9.07
N ASP A 54 -8.69 -13.94 -8.91
CA ASP A 54 -9.40 -13.27 -10.00
C ASP A 54 -8.44 -12.66 -11.02
N TYR A 55 -7.24 -12.26 -10.57
CA TYR A 55 -6.20 -11.66 -11.40
C TYR A 55 -5.20 -12.69 -11.94
N SER A 56 -5.34 -13.96 -11.58
CA SER A 56 -4.37 -15.02 -11.90
C SER A 56 -4.00 -15.13 -13.38
N ASN A 57 -4.97 -14.94 -14.27
CA ASN A 57 -4.75 -14.98 -15.72
C ASN A 57 -3.96 -13.77 -16.26
N TYR A 58 -3.82 -12.70 -15.48
CA TYR A 58 -3.08 -11.51 -15.85
C TYR A 58 -1.69 -11.44 -15.19
N ILE A 59 -1.41 -12.29 -14.22
CA ILE A 59 -0.15 -12.32 -13.47
C ILE A 59 0.87 -13.20 -14.20
N ASP A 60 2.02 -12.61 -14.51
CA ASP A 60 3.21 -13.34 -14.91
C ASP A 60 3.91 -13.95 -13.67
N PHE A 61 3.60 -15.22 -13.40
CA PHE A 61 4.24 -15.99 -12.33
C PHE A 61 5.69 -16.42 -12.64
N THR A 62 6.26 -15.96 -13.75
CA THR A 62 7.68 -16.17 -14.10
C THR A 62 8.50 -14.88 -13.99
N ASP A 63 7.86 -13.76 -13.65
CA ASP A 63 8.51 -12.45 -13.53
C ASP A 63 9.52 -12.43 -12.37
N LEU A 64 10.79 -12.28 -12.69
CA LEU A 64 11.89 -12.17 -11.72
C LEU A 64 11.75 -10.98 -10.76
N ASN A 65 10.90 -10.01 -11.10
CA ASN A 65 10.62 -8.83 -10.28
C ASN A 65 9.27 -8.87 -9.57
N ALA A 66 8.44 -9.89 -9.83
CA ALA A 66 7.11 -10.07 -9.25
C ALA A 66 6.22 -8.82 -9.32
N ILE A 67 6.34 -8.01 -10.38
CA ILE A 67 5.66 -6.71 -10.50
C ILE A 67 4.14 -6.90 -10.45
N ASP A 68 3.65 -7.90 -11.16
CA ASP A 68 2.23 -8.20 -11.22
C ASP A 68 1.65 -8.62 -9.86
N LEU A 69 2.43 -9.37 -9.09
CA LEU A 69 2.04 -9.80 -7.75
C LEU A 69 1.95 -8.59 -6.81
N TYR A 70 2.98 -7.73 -6.77
CA TYR A 70 2.95 -6.53 -5.91
C TYR A 70 1.82 -5.58 -6.27
N THR A 71 1.56 -5.42 -7.57
CA THR A 71 0.42 -4.61 -8.04
C THR A 71 -0.90 -5.21 -7.53
N THR A 72 -1.07 -6.52 -7.62
CA THR A 72 -2.26 -7.23 -7.15
C THR A 72 -2.42 -7.15 -5.62
N MET A 73 -1.31 -7.17 -4.87
CA MET A 73 -1.31 -6.96 -3.42
C MET A 73 -1.80 -5.56 -3.05
N TRP A 74 -1.23 -4.53 -3.68
CA TRP A 74 -1.68 -3.14 -3.49
C TRP A 74 -3.16 -2.98 -3.81
N LEU A 75 -3.59 -3.49 -4.97
CA LEU A 75 -4.96 -3.39 -5.45
C LEU A 75 -5.95 -4.11 -4.51
N SER A 76 -5.56 -5.27 -3.97
CA SER A 76 -6.38 -6.00 -3.01
C SER A 76 -6.66 -5.20 -1.73
N VAL A 77 -5.65 -4.48 -1.23
CA VAL A 77 -5.77 -3.63 -0.03
C VAL A 77 -6.65 -2.42 -0.33
N MET A 78 -6.43 -1.76 -1.47
CA MET A 78 -7.23 -0.61 -1.90
C MET A 78 -8.70 -1.00 -2.14
N GLN A 79 -8.97 -2.12 -2.81
CA GLN A 79 -10.33 -2.63 -3.00
C GLN A 79 -11.00 -2.96 -1.65
N ARG A 80 -10.24 -3.54 -0.72
CA ARG A 80 -10.77 -3.85 0.62
C ARG A 80 -11.17 -2.58 1.37
N TYR A 81 -10.39 -1.51 1.25
CA TYR A 81 -10.77 -0.20 1.79
C TYR A 81 -12.09 0.29 1.18
N LEU A 82 -12.21 0.31 -0.15
CA LEU A 82 -13.43 0.76 -0.83
C LEU A 82 -14.66 -0.05 -0.42
N TYR A 83 -14.51 -1.37 -0.29
CA TYR A 83 -15.57 -2.24 0.21
C TYR A 83 -16.03 -1.81 1.62
N LEU A 84 -15.08 -1.57 2.54
CA LEU A 84 -15.39 -1.18 3.92
C LEU A 84 -16.00 0.22 3.99
N TYR A 85 -15.48 1.17 3.22
CA TYR A 85 -16.00 2.52 3.11
C TYR A 85 -17.46 2.52 2.61
N LYS A 86 -17.76 1.77 1.54
CA LYS A 86 -19.13 1.60 1.01
C LYS A 86 -20.08 0.92 2.00
N LYS A 87 -19.56 0.19 2.99
CA LYS A 87 -20.32 -0.40 4.09
C LYS A 87 -20.45 0.53 5.31
N GLY A 88 -19.98 1.78 5.21
CA GLY A 88 -20.05 2.76 6.28
C GLY A 88 -19.07 2.51 7.42
N VAL A 89 -18.04 1.68 7.21
CA VAL A 89 -17.01 1.45 8.24
C VAL A 89 -16.08 2.67 8.27
N PRO A 90 -16.01 3.40 9.39
CA PRO A 90 -15.23 4.63 9.45
C PRO A 90 -13.74 4.34 9.41
N ALA A 91 -13.01 5.06 8.55
CA ALA A 91 -11.56 5.07 8.51
C ALA A 91 -11.07 6.43 8.01
N CYS A 92 -10.08 6.99 8.71
CA CYS A 92 -9.36 8.18 8.25
C CYS A 92 -8.37 7.73 7.17
N ALA A 93 -8.65 8.02 5.89
CA ALA A 93 -7.74 7.69 4.81
C ALA A 93 -6.70 8.80 4.62
N ILE A 94 -5.47 8.36 4.41
CA ILE A 94 -4.30 9.23 4.37
C ILE A 94 -3.43 8.76 3.23
N ARG A 95 -3.13 9.69 2.33
CA ARG A 95 -2.17 9.48 1.28
C ARG A 95 -0.77 9.81 1.79
N TYR A 96 0.16 8.88 1.58
CA TYR A 96 1.54 9.00 2.05
C TYR A 96 2.24 10.23 1.47
N GLU A 97 2.01 10.54 0.19
CA GLU A 97 2.62 11.69 -0.47
C GLU A 97 2.21 13.01 0.22
N ASP A 98 0.94 13.14 0.63
CA ASP A 98 0.44 14.31 1.35
C ASP A 98 0.96 14.36 2.79
N LEU A 99 1.05 13.20 3.45
CA LEU A 99 1.63 13.09 4.78
C LEU A 99 3.10 13.53 4.81
N VAL A 100 3.88 13.18 3.79
CA VAL A 100 5.29 13.59 3.68
C VAL A 100 5.42 15.06 3.29
N ALA A 101 4.55 15.56 2.42
CA ALA A 101 4.58 16.96 1.99
C ALA A 101 4.15 17.93 3.10
N ASN A 102 3.14 17.55 3.89
CA ASN A 102 2.53 18.41 4.90
C ASN A 102 2.33 17.69 6.25
N PRO A 103 3.41 17.16 6.88
CA PRO A 103 3.31 16.30 8.06
C PRO A 103 2.57 16.99 9.21
N GLN A 104 2.83 18.27 9.47
CA GLN A 104 2.18 19.02 10.55
C GLN A 104 0.65 19.00 10.42
N SER A 105 0.13 19.29 9.22
CA SER A 105 -1.32 19.38 8.96
C SER A 105 -1.99 18.00 9.04
N ILE A 106 -1.40 16.99 8.41
CA ILE A 106 -1.96 15.64 8.39
C ILE A 106 -1.87 14.99 9.76
N VAL A 107 -0.75 15.14 10.49
CA VAL A 107 -0.59 14.64 11.87
C VAL A 107 -1.56 15.32 12.82
N THR A 108 -1.80 16.63 12.68
CA THR A 108 -2.85 17.32 13.46
C THR A 108 -4.21 16.66 13.26
N SER A 109 -4.56 16.38 11.99
CA SER A 109 -5.83 15.72 11.65
C SER A 109 -5.92 14.30 12.19
N ILE A 110 -4.81 13.53 12.17
CA ILE A 110 -4.73 12.19 12.79
C ILE A 110 -4.97 12.27 14.30
N VAL A 111 -4.26 13.16 15.00
CA VAL A 111 -4.33 13.34 16.44
C VAL A 111 -5.76 13.72 16.85
N GLN A 112 -6.39 14.66 16.14
CA GLN A 112 -7.78 15.04 16.35
C GLN A 112 -8.75 13.90 16.10
N TYR A 113 -8.60 13.17 14.99
CA TYR A 113 -9.44 12.00 14.67
C TYR A 113 -9.37 10.91 15.75
N CYS A 114 -8.18 10.71 16.31
CA CYS A 114 -7.93 9.75 17.40
C CYS A 114 -8.36 10.27 18.79
N GLY A 115 -8.76 11.54 18.92
CA GLY A 115 -9.09 12.15 20.21
C GLY A 115 -7.87 12.34 21.12
N LEU A 116 -6.68 12.50 20.53
CA LEU A 116 -5.42 12.73 21.24
C LEU A 116 -5.13 14.23 21.40
N PRO A 117 -4.28 14.63 22.35
CA PRO A 117 -3.96 16.05 22.57
C PRO A 117 -3.18 16.67 21.40
N ILE A 118 -3.63 17.84 20.92
CA ILE A 118 -2.94 18.60 19.84
C ILE A 118 -1.52 19.01 20.25
N SER A 119 -1.23 19.13 21.54
CA SER A 119 0.13 19.39 22.05
C SER A 119 1.15 18.32 21.65
N GLU A 120 0.69 17.11 21.29
CA GLU A 120 1.58 16.02 20.84
C GLU A 120 1.95 16.09 19.35
N VAL A 121 1.37 17.01 18.57
CA VAL A 121 1.60 17.06 17.12
C VAL A 121 3.09 17.28 16.81
N ASP A 122 3.75 18.22 17.46
CA ASP A 122 5.17 18.49 17.23
C ASP A 122 6.04 17.30 17.59
N ASN A 123 5.68 16.58 18.66
CA ASN A 123 6.37 15.37 19.09
C ASN A 123 6.19 14.24 18.08
N ALA A 124 4.96 14.00 17.62
CA ALA A 124 4.65 13.03 16.59
C ALA A 124 5.34 13.34 15.25
N CYS A 125 5.45 14.63 14.88
CA CYS A 125 6.14 15.05 13.66
C CYS A 125 7.65 14.77 13.69
N LYS A 126 8.27 14.65 14.87
CA LYS A 126 9.69 14.25 14.98
C LYS A 126 9.92 12.83 14.43
N ALA A 127 8.91 11.97 14.43
CA ALA A 127 9.02 10.60 13.90
C ALA A 127 9.40 10.59 12.40
N PHE A 128 9.10 11.66 11.65
CA PHE A 128 9.45 11.76 10.22
C PHE A 128 10.94 12.06 9.98
N THR A 129 11.69 12.45 11.02
CA THR A 129 13.12 12.76 10.91
C THR A 129 14.01 11.53 11.08
N LYS A 130 13.44 10.38 11.47
CA LYS A 130 14.17 9.14 11.73
C LYS A 130 13.62 8.00 10.89
N ASP A 131 14.52 7.24 10.26
CA ASP A 131 14.13 5.96 9.65
C ASP A 131 13.72 4.98 10.76
N SER A 132 12.41 4.73 10.87
CA SER A 132 11.85 3.77 11.82
C SER A 132 12.36 2.34 11.61
N GLN A 133 12.90 2.04 10.43
CA GLN A 133 13.48 0.76 10.07
C GLN A 133 15.01 0.74 10.17
N SER A 134 15.64 1.80 10.69
CA SER A 134 17.10 1.88 10.88
C SER A 134 17.61 0.67 11.69
N GLY A 135 18.64 0.01 11.18
CA GLY A 135 19.20 -1.21 11.77
C GLY A 135 18.48 -2.52 11.41
N SER A 136 17.38 -2.48 10.65
CA SER A 136 16.69 -3.69 10.15
C SER A 136 17.06 -3.99 8.69
N ASN A 137 16.75 -5.21 8.22
CA ASN A 137 16.86 -5.57 6.80
C ASN A 137 15.96 -4.73 5.87
N LEU A 138 14.99 -4.01 6.43
CA LEU A 138 14.07 -3.11 5.72
C LEU A 138 14.49 -1.63 5.80
N SER A 139 15.64 -1.33 6.40
CA SER A 139 16.16 0.04 6.47
C SER A 139 16.34 0.61 5.06
N GLN A 140 16.24 1.94 4.93
CA GLN A 140 16.52 2.61 3.66
C GLN A 140 17.94 2.32 3.15
N GLU A 141 18.88 2.09 4.06
CA GLU A 141 20.27 1.75 3.76
C GLU A 141 20.39 0.33 3.18
N ASN A 142 19.79 -0.66 3.84
CA ASN A 142 19.87 -2.07 3.42
C ASN A 142 19.06 -2.34 2.14
N THR A 143 17.91 -1.69 1.98
CA THR A 143 17.09 -1.80 0.76
C THR A 143 17.73 -1.14 -0.46
N ARG A 144 18.64 -0.16 -0.28
CA ARG A 144 19.45 0.39 -1.39
C ARG A 144 20.55 -0.56 -1.85
N ASN A 145 21.04 -1.43 -0.96
CA ASN A 145 22.11 -2.39 -1.24
C ASN A 145 21.63 -3.70 -1.87
N ASN A 146 20.31 -3.98 -1.82
CA ASN A 146 19.72 -5.08 -2.57
C ASN A 146 19.86 -4.80 -4.08
N GLN A 147 20.90 -5.36 -4.69
CA GLN A 147 21.13 -5.35 -6.14
C GLN A 147 20.09 -6.24 -6.81
N ILE A 148 18.89 -5.70 -6.99
CA ILE A 148 17.93 -6.23 -7.96
C ILE A 148 18.36 -5.68 -9.31
N ASP A 149 18.46 -6.54 -10.33
CA ASP A 149 18.51 -6.07 -11.72
C ASP A 149 17.31 -5.17 -11.94
N LYS A 150 17.53 -3.85 -11.92
CA LYS A 150 16.43 -2.88 -11.90
C LYS A 150 15.69 -3.03 -13.23
N PRO A 151 14.45 -3.56 -13.23
CA PRO A 151 13.69 -3.60 -14.46
C PRO A 151 13.51 -2.17 -14.95
N ASN A 152 13.41 -2.02 -16.26
CA ASN A 152 13.21 -0.72 -16.87
C ASN A 152 11.97 -0.06 -16.25
N ILE A 153 12.07 1.21 -15.85
CA ILE A 153 10.95 1.94 -15.26
C ILE A 153 9.71 1.95 -16.17
N VAL A 154 9.92 1.91 -17.49
CA VAL A 154 8.85 1.80 -18.49
C VAL A 154 8.12 0.46 -18.37
N ASP A 155 8.86 -0.63 -18.16
CA ASP A 155 8.28 -1.98 -17.98
C ASP A 155 7.45 -2.06 -16.70
N ILE A 156 7.96 -1.52 -15.57
CA ILE A 156 7.20 -1.45 -14.31
C ILE A 156 5.87 -0.72 -14.52
N ARG A 157 5.90 0.46 -15.15
CA ARG A 157 4.70 1.25 -15.39
C ARG A 157 3.71 0.50 -16.27
N GLN A 158 4.16 -0.03 -17.41
CA GLN A 158 3.29 -0.75 -18.33
C GLN A 158 2.59 -1.94 -17.66
N LYS A 159 3.31 -2.75 -16.88
CA LYS A 159 2.72 -3.87 -16.14
C LYS A 159 1.68 -3.41 -15.11
N ILE A 160 1.98 -2.35 -14.36
CA ILE A 160 1.04 -1.76 -13.39
C ILE A 160 -0.25 -1.31 -14.10
N TYR A 161 -0.14 -0.45 -15.12
CA TYR A 161 -1.31 0.07 -15.84
C TYR A 161 -2.15 -1.05 -16.45
N ARG A 162 -1.51 -2.04 -17.08
CA ARG A 162 -2.19 -3.22 -17.67
C ARG A 162 -3.07 -3.95 -16.66
N LEU A 163 -2.61 -4.11 -15.41
CA LEU A 163 -3.39 -4.75 -14.35
C LEU A 163 -4.49 -3.84 -13.82
N LEU A 164 -4.19 -2.56 -13.59
CA LEU A 164 -5.17 -1.60 -13.05
C LEU A 164 -6.35 -1.38 -14.02
N GLU A 165 -6.12 -1.41 -15.32
CA GLU A 165 -7.17 -1.36 -16.35
C GLU A 165 -8.21 -2.49 -16.23
N LYS A 166 -7.87 -3.60 -15.56
CA LYS A 166 -8.82 -4.71 -15.32
C LYS A 166 -9.76 -4.45 -14.15
N HIS A 167 -9.43 -3.50 -13.28
CA HIS A 167 -10.24 -3.18 -12.12
C HIS A 167 -11.40 -2.24 -12.50
N PRO A 168 -12.62 -2.45 -11.99
CA PRO A 168 -13.78 -1.63 -12.37
C PRO A 168 -13.75 -0.18 -11.85
N GLU A 169 -12.93 0.11 -10.83
CA GLU A 169 -12.92 1.41 -10.14
C GLU A 169 -11.49 2.02 -10.03
N ILE A 170 -10.56 1.31 -9.42
CA ILE A 170 -9.15 1.70 -9.27
C ILE A 170 -8.35 1.43 -10.57
N GLN A 171 -8.42 2.36 -11.53
CA GLN A 171 -7.79 2.21 -12.84
C GLN A 171 -6.49 2.99 -13.03
N THR A 172 -6.10 3.80 -12.04
CA THR A 172 -4.88 4.62 -12.09
C THR A 172 -3.99 4.33 -10.89
N PRO A 173 -2.65 4.42 -11.05
CA PRO A 173 -1.72 4.17 -9.95
C PRO A 173 -1.82 5.23 -8.85
N ASP A 174 -2.37 6.40 -9.17
CA ASP A 174 -2.54 7.53 -8.26
C ASP A 174 -3.99 7.72 -7.78
N PHE A 175 -4.78 6.64 -7.79
CA PHE A 175 -6.17 6.68 -7.37
C PHE A 175 -6.32 7.17 -5.93
N ILE A 176 -7.13 8.22 -5.75
CA ILE A 176 -7.45 8.80 -4.45
C ILE A 176 -8.70 8.12 -3.91
N VAL A 177 -8.58 7.43 -2.78
CA VAL A 177 -9.74 6.78 -2.16
C VAL A 177 -10.65 7.82 -1.52
N PRO A 178 -11.98 7.60 -1.50
CA PRO A 178 -12.91 8.49 -0.80
C PRO A 178 -12.59 8.55 0.70
N GLY A 179 -12.88 9.67 1.38
CA GLY A 179 -12.52 9.85 2.79
C GLY A 179 -11.05 10.17 3.04
N THR A 180 -10.30 10.51 1.98
CA THR A 180 -8.90 10.95 2.11
C THR A 180 -8.86 12.39 2.61
N LEU A 181 -8.10 12.62 3.69
CA LEU A 181 -7.91 13.93 4.26
C LEU A 181 -7.47 14.96 3.20
N GLY A 182 -8.20 16.07 3.09
CA GLY A 182 -7.92 17.14 2.13
C GLY A 182 -8.53 16.95 0.74
N TYR A 183 -9.24 15.85 0.49
CA TYR A 183 -9.86 15.54 -0.81
C TYR A 183 -11.37 15.30 -0.75
N ASP A 184 -11.97 15.40 0.44
CA ASP A 184 -13.42 15.36 0.59
C ASP A 184 -14.05 16.64 0.02
N LYS A 185 -14.97 16.48 -0.93
CA LYS A 185 -15.88 17.53 -1.43
C LYS A 185 -17.20 17.49 -0.65
#